data_AF-A0A2T5GJH9-F1
#
_entry.id   AF-A0A2T5GJH9-F1
#
_cell.length_a   1.000
_cell.length_b   1.000
_cell.length_c   1.000
_cell.angle_alpha   90.00
_cell.angle_beta   90.00
_cell.angle_gamma   90.00
#
_symmetry.space_group_name_H-M   'P 1'
#
loop_
_entity.id
_entity.type
_entity.pdbx_description
1 polymer ?
#
loop_
_entity_poly.entity_id
_entity_poly.type
_entity_poly.pdbx_seq_one_letter_code
_entity_poly.pdbx_strand_id
1 'polypeptide(L)'
;DLGVHTLREGFALPTSGRMTQREIWDMVGFHAREQGVHGIHYDECQHIFPKKSAEGRAMILDSFKSLLKKPDWPLMLILSGVDELASHINSEEQLAYLLRPVPFREISLARDADVQELNRLCFAYADTAGFDFTPLSSMDFYRRLSRACSYRWGLVIELLIDALVEASRSKDVRLGTCHFCRAFTDRNSLPSGYSPFTIEDFEPLF
;
A
#
# COMPACT_ATOMS: atom_id res chain seq x y z
N ASP A 1 18.62 -7.38 -12.73
CA ASP A 1 19.72 -6.93 -11.85
C ASP A 1 19.26 -5.65 -11.17
N LEU A 2 19.13 -5.67 -9.84
CA LEU A 2 18.51 -4.61 -9.07
C LEU A 2 19.24 -3.27 -9.22
N GLY A 3 20.57 -3.26 -9.11
CA GLY A 3 21.34 -2.02 -9.20
C GLY A 3 21.25 -1.36 -10.57
N VAL A 4 21.16 -2.16 -11.65
CA VAL A 4 20.94 -1.63 -13.00
C VAL A 4 19.57 -0.95 -13.11
N HIS A 5 18.54 -1.56 -12.54
CA HIS A 5 17.21 -0.96 -12.50
C HIS A 5 17.22 0.35 -11.71
N THR A 6 17.91 0.38 -10.55
CA THR A 6 18.06 1.60 -9.75
C THR A 6 18.77 2.72 -10.52
N LEU A 7 19.81 2.42 -11.30
CA LEU A 7 20.48 3.42 -12.15
C LEU A 7 19.56 3.93 -13.27
N ARG A 8 18.88 3.03 -13.99
CA ARG A 8 18.05 3.38 -15.14
C ARG A 8 16.78 4.11 -14.74
N GLU A 9 15.99 3.52 -13.85
CA GLU A 9 14.67 4.03 -13.49
C GLU A 9 14.77 5.06 -12.36
N GLY A 10 15.68 4.86 -11.41
CA GLY A 10 15.83 5.76 -10.26
C GLY A 10 16.63 7.03 -10.56
N PHE A 11 17.72 6.91 -11.34
CA PHE A 11 18.62 8.03 -11.65
C PHE A 11 18.59 8.49 -13.11
N ALA A 12 17.76 7.87 -13.96
CA ALA A 12 17.66 8.16 -15.39
C ALA A 12 19.00 8.01 -16.15
N LEU A 13 19.84 7.06 -15.72
CA LEU A 13 21.17 6.87 -16.29
C LEU A 13 21.22 5.67 -17.24
N PRO A 14 21.79 5.85 -18.45
CA PRO A 14 22.03 4.72 -19.33
C PRO A 14 23.08 3.80 -18.72
N THR A 15 22.77 2.51 -18.63
CA THR A 15 23.79 1.49 -18.34
C THR A 15 24.16 0.77 -19.62
N SER A 16 25.45 0.80 -19.97
CA SER A 16 26.00 0.20 -21.18
C SER A 16 27.19 -0.70 -20.84
N GLY A 17 27.28 -1.85 -21.50
CA GLY A 17 28.39 -2.79 -21.33
C GLY A 17 28.19 -3.78 -20.17
N ARG A 18 29.19 -4.66 -19.99
CA ARG A 18 29.18 -5.70 -18.98
C ARG A 18 29.82 -5.16 -17.70
N MET A 19 28.99 -4.62 -16.81
CA MET A 19 29.42 -4.10 -15.51
C MET A 19 29.30 -5.16 -14.43
N THR A 20 30.20 -5.11 -13.45
CA THR A 20 30.11 -5.92 -12.23
C THR A 20 29.09 -5.31 -11.26
N GLN A 21 28.56 -6.13 -10.35
CA GLN A 21 27.66 -5.69 -9.28
C GLN A 21 28.25 -4.53 -8.46
N ARG A 22 29.55 -4.63 -8.15
CA ARG A 22 30.26 -3.59 -7.39
C ARG A 22 30.27 -2.25 -8.13
N GLU A 23 30.62 -2.25 -9.41
CA GLU A 23 30.65 -1.02 -10.22
C GLU A 23 29.26 -0.37 -10.32
N ILE A 24 28.21 -1.18 -10.47
CA ILE A 24 26.83 -0.71 -10.49
C ILE A 24 26.47 -0.02 -9.17
N TRP A 25 26.76 -0.63 -8.03
CA TRP A 25 26.45 -0.05 -6.72
C TRP A 25 27.33 1.14 -6.33
N ASP A 26 28.54 1.22 -6.86
CA ASP A 26 29.40 2.40 -6.74
C ASP A 26 28.86 3.56 -7.57
N MET A 27 28.36 3.30 -8.79
CA MET A 27 27.62 4.31 -9.56
C MET A 27 26.35 4.77 -8.84
N VAL A 28 25.55 3.85 -8.28
CA VAL A 28 24.34 4.21 -7.52
C VAL A 28 24.71 5.17 -6.38
N GLY A 29 25.75 4.85 -5.61
CA GLY A 29 26.21 5.71 -4.52
C GLY A 29 26.75 7.06 -4.99
N PHE A 30 27.53 7.08 -6.07
CA PHE A 30 28.05 8.31 -6.67
C PHE A 30 26.91 9.23 -7.12
N HIS A 31 25.97 8.70 -7.90
CA HIS A 31 24.87 9.50 -8.42
C HIS A 31 23.88 9.91 -7.34
N ALA A 32 23.65 9.07 -6.32
CA ALA A 32 22.86 9.48 -5.16
C ALA A 32 23.48 10.70 -4.47
N ARG A 33 24.80 10.74 -4.31
CA ARG A 33 25.51 11.88 -3.75
C ARG A 33 25.45 13.11 -4.64
N GLU A 34 25.79 12.98 -5.92
CA GLU A 34 25.82 14.11 -6.85
C GLU A 34 24.44 14.76 -7.05
N GLN A 35 23.37 13.96 -6.91
CA GLN A 35 22.00 14.45 -7.03
C GLN A 35 21.36 14.82 -5.69
N GLY A 36 22.08 14.73 -4.57
CA GLY A 36 21.54 15.04 -3.24
C GLY A 36 20.45 14.08 -2.76
N VAL A 37 20.41 12.86 -3.30
CA VAL A 37 19.44 11.81 -2.96
C VAL A 37 19.90 11.08 -1.71
N HIS A 38 19.08 11.16 -0.65
CA HIS A 38 19.31 10.46 0.61
C HIS A 38 18.40 9.25 0.83
N GLY A 39 17.42 9.02 -0.04
CA GLY A 39 16.44 7.93 0.10
C GLY A 39 16.20 7.21 -1.21
N ILE A 40 16.18 5.88 -1.18
CA ILE A 40 15.76 5.04 -2.30
C ILE A 40 14.57 4.21 -1.85
N HIS A 41 13.46 4.36 -2.56
CA HIS A 41 12.23 3.62 -2.33
C HIS A 41 12.07 2.52 -3.38
N TYR A 42 11.91 1.29 -2.92
CA TYR A 42 11.52 0.15 -3.74
C TYR A 42 10.08 -0.24 -3.40
N ASP A 43 9.17 0.03 -4.34
CA ASP A 43 7.77 -0.36 -4.21
C ASP A 43 7.52 -1.79 -4.69
N GLU A 44 6.53 -2.45 -4.09
CA GLU A 44 6.20 -3.86 -4.30
C GLU A 44 7.45 -4.78 -4.28
N CYS A 45 8.34 -4.51 -3.32
CA CYS A 45 9.71 -5.04 -3.28
C CYS A 45 9.76 -6.57 -3.20
N GLN A 46 8.69 -7.24 -2.75
CA GLN A 46 8.61 -8.70 -2.75
C GLN A 46 8.81 -9.31 -4.14
N HIS A 47 8.44 -8.59 -5.22
CA HIS A 47 8.56 -9.10 -6.58
C HIS A 47 10.00 -9.17 -7.08
N ILE A 48 10.91 -8.42 -6.45
CA ILE A 48 12.33 -8.40 -6.77
C ILE A 48 13.01 -9.70 -6.29
N PHE A 49 12.48 -10.32 -5.23
CA PHE A 49 13.05 -11.54 -4.66
C PHE A 49 12.72 -12.78 -5.53
N PRO A 50 13.72 -13.55 -5.97
CA PRO A 50 13.47 -14.77 -6.73
C PRO A 50 12.83 -15.84 -5.85
N LYS A 51 11.72 -16.43 -6.34
CA LYS A 51 10.95 -17.44 -5.59
C LYS A 51 11.74 -18.73 -5.32
N LYS A 52 12.56 -19.18 -6.28
CA LYS A 52 13.24 -20.49 -6.24
C LYS A 52 14.76 -20.45 -6.02
N SER A 53 15.38 -19.27 -5.92
CA SER A 53 16.84 -19.14 -5.80
C SER A 53 17.22 -18.51 -4.47
N ALA A 54 17.77 -19.32 -3.55
CA ALA A 54 18.29 -18.82 -2.28
C ALA A 54 19.50 -17.90 -2.49
N GLU A 55 20.39 -18.28 -3.42
CA GLU A 55 21.57 -17.50 -3.82
C GLU A 55 21.18 -16.12 -4.35
N GLY A 56 20.18 -16.06 -5.24
CA GLY A 56 19.69 -14.79 -5.78
C GLY A 56 19.07 -13.89 -4.71
N ARG A 57 18.37 -14.45 -3.73
CA ARG A 57 17.86 -13.68 -2.57
C ARG A 57 19.00 -13.13 -1.73
N ALA A 58 20.00 -13.95 -1.40
CA ALA A 58 21.17 -13.51 -0.64
C ALA A 58 21.92 -12.36 -1.34
N MET A 59 22.06 -12.44 -2.67
CA MET A 59 22.70 -11.38 -3.47
C MET A 59 21.93 -10.04 -3.38
N ILE A 60 20.60 -10.06 -3.40
CA ILE A 60 19.77 -8.86 -3.24
C ILE A 60 19.91 -8.28 -1.83
N LEU A 61 19.86 -9.14 -0.80
CA LEU A 61 20.00 -8.71 0.59
C LEU A 61 21.37 -8.10 0.86
N ASP A 62 22.44 -8.70 0.33
CA ASP A 62 23.81 -8.16 0.43
C ASP A 62 23.97 -6.81 -0.30
N SER A 63 23.28 -6.65 -1.43
CA SER A 63 23.23 -5.38 -2.14
C SER A 63 22.58 -4.27 -1.30
N PHE A 64 21.45 -4.56 -0.63
CA PHE A 64 20.82 -3.62 0.29
C PHE A 64 21.72 -3.26 1.48
N LYS A 65 22.42 -4.25 2.07
CA LYS A 65 23.40 -3.97 3.13
C LYS A 65 24.50 -3.03 2.65
N SER A 66 25.01 -3.25 1.45
CA SER A 66 26.09 -2.44 0.87
C SER A 66 25.68 -0.98 0.69
N LEU A 67 24.41 -0.71 0.35
CA LEU A 67 23.86 0.65 0.30
C LEU A 67 23.81 1.31 1.68
N LEU A 68 23.35 0.59 2.70
CA LEU A 68 23.16 1.12 4.05
C LEU A 68 24.49 1.36 4.80
N LYS A 69 25.56 0.64 4.43
CA LYS A 69 26.86 0.69 5.12
C LYS A 69 27.84 1.74 4.54
N LYS A 70 27.44 2.61 3.62
CA LYS A 70 28.31 3.68 3.09
C LYS A 70 28.35 4.88 4.06
N PRO A 71 29.43 5.10 4.84
CA PRO A 71 29.46 6.17 5.85
C PRO A 71 29.55 7.57 5.22
N ASP A 72 30.16 7.69 4.04
CA ASP A 72 30.39 8.98 3.38
C ASP A 72 29.11 9.61 2.80
N TRP A 73 28.09 8.79 2.56
CA TRP A 73 26.77 9.24 2.09
C TRP A 73 25.69 8.27 2.59
N PRO A 74 25.12 8.51 3.78
CA PRO A 74 24.17 7.60 4.38
C PRO A 74 22.87 7.60 3.57
N LEU A 75 22.56 6.46 2.96
CA LEU A 75 21.32 6.23 2.23
C LEU A 75 20.27 5.61 3.15
N MET A 76 19.05 6.13 3.06
CA MET A 76 17.85 5.53 3.62
C MET A 76 17.23 4.58 2.58
N LEU A 77 16.95 3.35 2.99
CA LEU A 77 16.16 2.43 2.19
C LEU A 77 14.72 2.40 2.70
N ILE A 78 13.78 2.60 1.79
CA ILE A 78 12.35 2.44 2.02
C ILE A 78 11.90 1.25 1.18
N LEU A 79 11.37 0.22 1.84
CA LEU A 79 10.88 -0.98 1.17
C LEU A 79 9.39 -1.11 1.51
N SER A 80 8.52 -1.02 0.50
CA SER A 80 7.08 -1.31 0.63
C SER A 80 6.71 -2.58 -0.10
N GLY A 81 5.65 -3.22 0.36
CA GLY A 81 5.16 -4.48 -0.20
C GLY A 81 4.20 -5.19 0.73
N VAL A 82 3.82 -6.40 0.35
CA VAL A 82 2.96 -7.30 1.14
C VAL A 82 3.75 -8.03 2.23
N ASP A 83 3.05 -8.70 3.15
CA ASP A 83 3.63 -9.40 4.31
C ASP A 83 4.79 -10.37 3.97
N GLU A 84 4.78 -10.96 2.76
CA GLU A 84 5.88 -11.81 2.28
C GLU A 84 7.24 -11.10 2.33
N LEU A 85 7.28 -9.79 2.08
CA LEU A 85 8.50 -8.98 2.11
C LEU A 85 9.18 -9.03 3.48
N ALA A 86 8.41 -8.96 4.56
CA ALA A 86 8.96 -9.02 5.92
C ALA A 86 9.70 -10.35 6.15
N SER A 87 9.21 -11.45 5.58
CA SER A 87 9.83 -12.77 5.70
C SER A 87 11.17 -12.83 4.96
N HIS A 88 11.25 -12.22 3.76
CA HIS A 88 12.50 -12.12 3.00
C HIS A 88 13.55 -11.29 3.75
N ILE A 89 13.16 -10.13 4.29
CA ILE A 89 14.08 -9.26 5.04
C ILE A 89 14.55 -9.91 6.34
N ASN A 90 13.64 -10.52 7.10
CA ASN A 90 13.97 -11.17 8.38
C ASN A 90 14.83 -12.43 8.23
N SER A 91 14.93 -12.99 7.01
CA SER A 91 15.88 -14.08 6.73
C SER A 91 17.35 -13.66 6.86
N GLU A 92 17.62 -12.35 6.89
CA GLU A 92 18.94 -11.78 7.03
C GLU A 92 18.99 -10.79 8.22
N GLU A 93 19.43 -11.30 9.36
CA GLU A 93 19.42 -10.60 10.65
C GLU A 93 20.12 -9.23 10.60
N GLN A 94 21.23 -9.10 9.88
CA GLN A 94 21.95 -7.83 9.80
C GLN A 94 21.16 -6.77 9.04
N LEU A 95 20.41 -7.14 8.00
CA LEU A 95 19.59 -6.19 7.26
C LEU A 95 18.35 -5.82 8.07
N ALA A 96 17.71 -6.81 8.72
CA ALA A 96 16.57 -6.58 9.59
C ALA A 96 16.90 -5.59 10.72
N TYR A 97 18.11 -5.64 11.29
CA TYR A 97 18.56 -4.69 12.32
C TYR A 97 18.72 -3.24 11.81
N LEU A 98 19.00 -3.06 10.52
CA LEU A 98 19.16 -1.74 9.90
C LEU A 98 17.84 -1.12 9.44
N LEU A 99 16.76 -1.89 9.42
CA LEU A 99 15.45 -1.45 8.95
C LEU A 99 14.46 -1.36 10.10
N ARG A 100 13.50 -0.45 9.97
CA ARG A 100 12.38 -0.30 10.91
C ARG A 100 11.09 -0.74 10.24
N PRO A 101 10.52 -1.91 10.56
CA PRO A 101 9.26 -2.34 9.98
C PRO A 101 8.11 -1.46 10.47
N VAL A 102 7.26 -1.04 9.54
CA VAL A 102 6.02 -0.29 9.82
C VAL A 102 4.85 -1.09 9.23
N PRO A 103 4.18 -1.93 10.03
CA PRO A 103 3.09 -2.76 9.52
C PRO A 103 1.80 -1.96 9.39
N PHE A 104 1.16 -2.02 8.23
CA PHE A 104 -0.21 -1.56 8.02
C PHE A 104 -1.18 -2.70 8.29
N ARG A 105 -1.81 -2.65 9.46
CA ARG A 105 -2.69 -3.73 9.94
C ARG A 105 -4.06 -3.62 9.29
N GLU A 106 -4.72 -4.77 9.15
CA GLU A 106 -6.15 -4.80 8.85
C GLU A 106 -6.96 -4.05 9.91
N ILE A 107 -8.06 -3.45 9.46
CA ILE A 107 -9.04 -2.76 10.29
C ILE A 107 -9.62 -3.75 11.31
N SER A 108 -9.64 -3.36 12.58
CA SER A 108 -10.28 -4.12 13.64
C SER A 108 -11.29 -3.24 14.37
N LEU A 109 -12.58 -3.59 14.25
CA LEU A 109 -13.67 -2.85 14.92
C LEU A 109 -13.70 -3.05 16.45
N ALA A 110 -12.87 -3.97 16.98
CA ALA A 110 -12.61 -4.09 18.41
C ALA A 110 -11.60 -3.04 18.92
N ARG A 111 -10.91 -2.33 18.02
CA ARG A 111 -9.99 -1.24 18.35
C ARG A 111 -10.69 0.10 18.16
N ASP A 112 -10.94 0.81 19.25
CA ASP A 112 -11.58 2.15 19.19
C ASP A 112 -10.81 3.13 18.28
N ALA A 113 -9.48 3.04 18.25
CA ALA A 113 -8.65 3.87 17.38
C ALA A 113 -8.97 3.66 15.89
N ASP A 114 -9.22 2.42 15.46
CA ASP A 114 -9.57 2.10 14.08
C ASP A 114 -10.99 2.57 13.75
N VAL A 115 -11.93 2.42 14.67
CA VAL A 115 -13.30 2.92 14.49
C VAL A 115 -13.32 4.44 14.37
N GLN A 116 -12.54 5.14 15.20
CA GLN A 116 -12.36 6.58 15.10
C GLN A 116 -11.70 6.99 13.78
N GLU A 117 -10.71 6.24 13.32
CA GLU A 117 -10.03 6.56 12.07
C GLU A 117 -10.93 6.32 10.85
N LEU A 118 -11.71 5.23 10.84
CA LEU A 118 -12.77 5.00 9.85
C LEU A 118 -13.78 6.13 9.82
N ASN A 119 -14.24 6.57 11.00
CA ASN A 119 -15.16 7.68 11.14
C ASN A 119 -14.57 8.97 10.55
N ARG A 120 -13.35 9.36 10.97
CA ARG A 120 -12.66 10.54 10.44
C ARG A 120 -12.50 10.49 8.93
N LEU A 121 -12.09 9.33 8.40
CA LEU A 121 -11.92 9.11 6.98
C LEU A 121 -13.25 9.31 6.22
N CYS A 122 -14.32 8.68 6.69
CA CYS A 122 -15.64 8.80 6.06
C CYS A 122 -16.13 10.26 6.06
N PHE A 123 -16.02 10.95 7.19
CA PHE A 123 -16.43 12.36 7.31
C PHE A 123 -15.56 13.28 6.43
N ALA A 124 -14.24 13.12 6.42
CA ALA A 124 -13.34 13.98 5.66
C ALA A 124 -13.61 13.91 4.15
N TYR A 125 -13.78 12.71 3.60
CA TYR A 125 -14.07 12.54 2.17
C TYR A 125 -15.49 12.98 1.82
N ALA A 126 -16.48 12.68 2.66
CA ALA A 126 -17.86 13.13 2.44
C ALA A 126 -17.96 14.66 2.46
N ASP A 127 -17.33 15.33 3.43
CA ASP A 127 -17.27 16.80 3.53
C ASP A 127 -16.59 17.41 2.30
N THR A 128 -15.46 16.84 1.87
CA THR A 128 -14.76 17.24 0.64
C THR A 128 -15.67 17.14 -0.60
N ALA A 129 -16.56 16.14 -0.64
CA ALA A 129 -17.53 15.95 -1.71
C ALA A 129 -18.86 16.70 -1.51
N GLY A 130 -19.01 17.45 -0.40
CA GLY A 130 -20.22 18.22 -0.09
C GLY A 130 -21.40 17.41 0.44
N PHE A 131 -21.15 16.22 1.00
CA PHE A 131 -22.18 15.35 1.58
C PHE A 131 -22.09 15.27 3.11
N ASP A 132 -23.25 15.20 3.76
CA ASP A 132 -23.35 14.87 5.18
C ASP A 132 -23.26 13.35 5.40
N PHE A 133 -22.24 12.89 6.12
CA PHE A 133 -22.05 11.48 6.47
C PHE A 133 -22.72 11.08 7.79
N THR A 134 -23.19 12.04 8.59
CA THR A 134 -23.80 11.80 9.91
C THR A 134 -24.85 10.69 9.92
N PRO A 135 -25.78 10.60 8.93
CA PRO A 135 -26.80 9.54 8.91
C PRO A 135 -26.24 8.11 8.77
N LEU A 136 -25.03 7.95 8.22
CA LEU A 136 -24.38 6.66 8.01
C LEU A 136 -23.39 6.31 9.13
N SER A 137 -23.07 7.25 10.01
CA SER A 137 -22.07 7.08 11.08
C SER A 137 -22.57 6.18 12.22
N SER A 138 -22.64 4.89 11.95
CA SER A 138 -23.06 3.85 12.89
C SER A 138 -22.09 2.66 12.88
N MET A 139 -22.04 1.93 14.00
CA MET A 139 -21.22 0.71 14.09
C MET A 139 -21.65 -0.36 13.07
N ASP A 140 -22.94 -0.46 12.77
CA ASP A 140 -23.44 -1.38 11.74
C ASP A 140 -22.89 -1.02 10.35
N PHE A 141 -22.92 0.26 9.99
CA PHE A 141 -22.35 0.73 8.72
C PHE A 141 -20.84 0.47 8.66
N TYR A 142 -20.08 0.75 9.73
CA TYR A 142 -18.64 0.46 9.76
C TYR A 142 -18.33 -1.03 9.63
N ARG A 143 -19.20 -1.91 10.16
CA ARG A 143 -19.10 -3.36 9.97
C ARG A 143 -19.28 -3.75 8.50
N ARG A 144 -20.32 -3.24 7.85
CA ARG A 144 -20.60 -3.48 6.44
C ARG A 144 -19.48 -2.96 5.55
N LEU A 145 -19.03 -1.72 5.79
CA LEU A 145 -17.94 -1.08 5.05
C LEU A 145 -16.63 -1.85 5.22
N SER A 146 -16.26 -2.20 6.45
CA SER A 146 -15.02 -2.95 6.71
C SER A 146 -15.06 -4.33 6.04
N ARG A 147 -16.19 -5.03 6.10
CA ARG A 147 -16.33 -6.34 5.45
C ARG A 147 -16.30 -6.25 3.94
N ALA A 148 -17.02 -5.29 3.34
CA ALA A 148 -17.03 -5.03 1.90
C ALA A 148 -15.63 -4.77 1.35
N CYS A 149 -14.75 -4.20 2.17
CA CYS A 149 -13.39 -3.84 1.84
C CYS A 149 -12.34 -4.83 2.39
N SER A 150 -12.76 -6.05 2.79
CA SER A 150 -11.87 -7.08 3.36
C SER A 150 -10.95 -6.55 4.46
N TYR A 151 -11.45 -5.61 5.27
CA TYR A 151 -10.74 -4.94 6.36
C TYR A 151 -9.48 -4.17 5.92
N ARG A 152 -9.38 -3.76 4.64
CA ARG A 152 -8.23 -3.00 4.10
C ARG A 152 -8.56 -1.53 3.91
N TRP A 153 -7.76 -0.65 4.52
CA TRP A 153 -7.91 0.81 4.45
C TRP A 153 -7.96 1.36 3.02
N GLY A 154 -7.09 0.88 2.14
CA GLY A 154 -7.08 1.31 0.73
C GLY A 154 -8.40 1.00 0.02
N LEU A 155 -8.93 -0.21 0.21
CA LEU A 155 -10.22 -0.59 -0.36
C LEU A 155 -11.39 0.20 0.22
N VAL A 156 -11.31 0.61 1.50
CA VAL A 156 -12.29 1.52 2.11
C VAL A 156 -12.26 2.89 1.43
N ILE A 157 -11.08 3.48 1.24
CA ILE A 157 -10.92 4.77 0.57
C ILE A 157 -11.49 4.71 -0.84
N GLU A 158 -11.13 3.68 -1.61
CA GLU A 158 -11.58 3.54 -2.99
C GLU A 158 -13.11 3.36 -3.07
N LEU A 159 -13.69 2.48 -2.25
CA LEU A 159 -15.14 2.27 -2.24
C LEU A 159 -15.91 3.52 -1.78
N LEU A 160 -15.36 4.27 -0.82
CA LEU A 160 -15.91 5.54 -0.36
C LEU A 160 -15.92 6.58 -1.48
N ILE A 161 -14.82 6.74 -2.21
CA ILE A 161 -14.74 7.63 -3.38
C ILE A 161 -15.78 7.22 -4.42
N ASP A 162 -15.87 5.93 -4.76
CA ASP A 162 -16.82 5.42 -5.75
C ASP A 162 -18.28 5.72 -5.34
N ALA A 163 -18.63 5.52 -4.07
CA ALA A 163 -19.97 5.81 -3.55
C ALA A 163 -20.29 7.31 -3.58
N LEU A 164 -19.32 8.18 -3.28
CA LEU A 164 -19.49 9.64 -3.36
C LEU A 164 -19.64 10.12 -4.81
N VAL A 165 -18.90 9.51 -5.74
CA VAL A 165 -19.05 9.77 -7.18
C VAL A 165 -20.45 9.34 -7.67
N GLU A 166 -20.95 8.19 -7.22
CA GLU A 166 -22.30 7.71 -7.55
C GLU A 166 -23.39 8.65 -7.04
N ALA A 167 -23.28 9.12 -5.79
CA ALA A 167 -24.19 10.12 -5.22
C ALA A 167 -24.16 11.43 -6.00
N SER A 168 -22.96 11.90 -6.37
CA SER A 168 -22.77 13.12 -7.16
C SER A 168 -23.39 13.02 -8.55
N ARG A 169 -23.24 11.88 -9.23
CA ARG A 169 -23.80 11.63 -10.57
C ARG A 169 -25.31 11.56 -10.56
N SER A 170 -25.88 10.93 -9.53
CA SER A 170 -27.34 10.83 -9.37
C SER A 170 -27.99 12.18 -9.02
N LYS A 171 -27.19 13.21 -8.75
CA LYS A 171 -27.63 14.53 -8.25
C LYS A 171 -28.44 14.40 -6.97
N ASP A 172 -28.14 13.38 -6.18
CA ASP A 172 -28.82 13.14 -4.92
C ASP A 172 -28.37 14.17 -3.89
N VAL A 173 -29.33 14.63 -3.09
CA VAL A 173 -29.07 15.65 -2.04
C VAL A 173 -28.42 15.01 -0.81
N ARG A 174 -28.49 13.68 -0.67
CA ARG A 174 -28.04 12.96 0.52
C ARG A 174 -27.29 11.70 0.14
N LEU A 175 -26.16 11.49 0.80
CA LEU A 175 -25.45 10.22 0.77
C LEU A 175 -26.23 9.15 1.54
N GLY A 176 -26.15 7.91 1.06
CA GLY A 176 -26.95 6.80 1.57
C GLY A 176 -26.33 5.45 1.22
N THR A 177 -26.75 4.39 1.92
CA THR A 177 -26.24 3.02 1.74
C THR A 177 -26.44 2.48 0.32
N CYS A 178 -27.46 2.96 -0.41
CA CYS A 178 -27.69 2.60 -1.81
C CYS A 178 -26.50 2.94 -2.72
N HIS A 179 -25.81 4.07 -2.48
CA HIS A 179 -24.64 4.47 -3.27
C HIS A 179 -23.46 3.53 -3.04
N PHE A 180 -23.23 3.15 -1.78
CA PHE A 180 -22.22 2.15 -1.41
C PHE A 180 -22.55 0.76 -1.97
N CYS A 181 -23.83 0.38 -1.98
CA CYS A 181 -24.30 -0.85 -2.60
C CYS A 181 -23.96 -0.88 -4.09
N ARG A 182 -24.33 0.17 -4.85
CA ARG A 182 -24.06 0.27 -6.28
C ARG A 182 -22.57 0.28 -6.59
N ALA A 183 -21.82 1.14 -5.89
CA ALA A 183 -20.36 1.20 -6.02
C ALA A 183 -19.72 -0.18 -5.78
N PHE A 184 -20.16 -0.91 -4.75
CA PHE A 184 -19.67 -2.24 -4.46
C PHE A 184 -20.04 -3.26 -5.54
N THR A 185 -21.31 -3.29 -6.00
CA THR A 185 -21.75 -4.26 -7.01
C THR A 185 -21.09 -4.02 -8.36
N ASP A 186 -20.94 -2.76 -8.76
CA ASP A 186 -20.31 -2.39 -10.03
C ASP A 186 -18.84 -2.78 -10.03
N ARG A 187 -18.13 -2.47 -8.94
CA ARG A 187 -16.72 -2.82 -8.76
C ARG A 187 -16.46 -4.32 -8.81
N ASN A 188 -17.34 -5.10 -8.20
CA ASN A 188 -17.19 -6.56 -8.11
C ASN A 188 -17.90 -7.32 -9.23
N SER A 189 -18.54 -6.62 -10.19
CA SER A 189 -19.37 -7.23 -11.25
C SER A 189 -20.44 -8.18 -10.69
N LEU A 190 -21.06 -7.80 -9.58
CA LEU A 190 -22.11 -8.56 -8.90
C LEU A 190 -23.50 -8.06 -9.31
N PRO A 191 -24.55 -8.90 -9.19
CA PRO A 191 -25.92 -8.45 -9.40
C PRO A 191 -26.28 -7.27 -8.47
N SER A 192 -27.04 -6.31 -9.00
CA SER A 192 -27.52 -5.15 -8.23
C SER A 192 -28.19 -5.59 -6.93
N GLY A 193 -27.81 -4.97 -5.81
CA GLY A 193 -28.33 -5.31 -4.48
C GLY A 193 -27.64 -6.50 -3.80
N TYR A 194 -26.73 -7.22 -4.47
CA TYR A 194 -25.94 -8.29 -3.86
C TYR A 194 -24.70 -7.71 -3.18
N SER A 195 -24.89 -7.15 -1.98
CA SER A 195 -23.87 -6.38 -1.27
C SER A 195 -24.01 -6.47 0.25
N PRO A 196 -22.91 -6.33 1.01
CA PRO A 196 -22.95 -6.12 2.46
C PRO A 196 -23.81 -4.94 2.90
N PHE A 197 -24.13 -3.96 2.05
CA PHE A 197 -24.94 -2.80 2.44
C PHE A 197 -26.45 -3.02 2.39
N THR A 198 -26.91 -4.13 1.81
CA THR A 198 -28.33 -4.43 1.55
C THR A 198 -28.79 -5.75 2.12
N ILE A 199 -27.88 -6.71 2.32
CA ILE A 199 -28.19 -8.04 2.84
C ILE A 199 -28.07 -8.04 4.37
N GLU A 200 -29.08 -8.54 5.07
CA GLU A 200 -28.98 -8.88 6.50
C GLU A 200 -28.13 -10.15 6.69
N ASP A 201 -27.41 -10.26 7.80
CA ASP A 201 -26.47 -11.36 8.06
C ASP A 201 -25.52 -11.61 6.87
N PHE A 202 -24.83 -10.55 6.43
CA PHE A 202 -23.96 -10.57 5.25
C PHE A 202 -22.61 -11.27 5.50
N GLU A 203 -22.20 -11.38 6.76
CA GLU A 203 -20.91 -11.94 7.19
C GLU A 203 -20.56 -13.34 6.66
N PRO A 204 -21.48 -14.30 6.52
CA PRO A 204 -21.21 -15.60 5.89
C PRO A 204 -21.13 -15.56 4.36
N LEU A 205 -21.60 -14.49 3.69
CA LEU A 205 -21.69 -14.41 2.23
C LEU A 205 -20.50 -13.68 1.59
N PHE A 206 -19.97 -12.70 2.29
CA PHE A 206 -18.79 -11.89 1.96
C PHE A 206 -17.87 -11.99 3.14
#